data_AF-M6GGB8-F1
#
_entry.id   AF-M6GGB8-F1
#
_cell.length_a   1.000
_cell.length_b   1.000
_cell.length_c   1.000
_cell.angle_alpha   90.00
_cell.angle_beta   90.00
_cell.angle_gamma   90.00
#
_symmetry.space_group_name_H-M   'P 1'
#
loop_
_entity.id
_entity.type
_entity.pdbx_description
1 polymer ?
#
loop_
_entity_poly.entity_id
_entity_poly.type
_entity_poly.pdbx_seq_one_letter_code
_entity_poly.pdbx_strand_id
1 'polypeptide(L)'
;MFKLSIHPWVKGLYSYYIYPLIPFLILFLKTGASWIQNHIYNSKIKFLYTFSKNQKLLLALIITFSVSIFRNSKETEYPIVFEPKPDQVEELKTILKQIPSNDSVSAGFHISPFISLKNPVYPIRENREWKEWIIIDRIYNSPYLSSEKILERIDSDVQIRKLRWIQKTKHFGLLRLNSGTKTSK
;
A
#
# COMPACT_ATOMS: atom_id res chain seq x y z
N MET A 1 -4.44 -7.64 -18.52
CA MET A 1 -3.58 -8.47 -17.65
C MET A 1 -3.38 -7.71 -16.34
N PHE A 2 -4.10 -8.06 -15.27
CA PHE A 2 -3.95 -7.41 -13.96
C PHE A 2 -2.60 -7.82 -13.36
N LYS A 3 -1.64 -6.89 -13.29
CA LYS A 3 -0.42 -7.07 -12.49
C LYS A 3 -0.69 -6.46 -11.12
N LEU A 4 -1.09 -7.27 -10.15
CA LEU A 4 -0.92 -6.91 -8.74
C LEU A 4 0.55 -6.55 -8.54
N SER A 5 0.82 -5.35 -8.02
CA SER A 5 2.20 -4.94 -7.77
C SER A 5 2.87 -5.95 -6.84
N ILE A 6 4.06 -6.40 -7.22
CA ILE A 6 4.82 -7.48 -6.55
C ILE A 6 5.50 -6.97 -5.26
N HIS A 7 5.13 -5.79 -4.75
CA HIS A 7 5.84 -5.18 -3.62
C HIS A 7 5.14 -4.96 -2.28
N PRO A 8 3.81 -5.17 -2.07
CA PRO A 8 3.25 -5.26 -0.72
C PRO A 8 3.63 -6.53 0.08
N TRP A 9 4.51 -7.36 -0.46
CA TRP A 9 4.64 -8.77 -0.08
C TRP A 9 5.82 -9.09 0.83
N VAL A 10 6.42 -8.11 1.51
CA VAL A 10 7.69 -8.33 2.24
C VAL A 10 7.54 -8.04 3.73
N LYS A 11 7.40 -9.15 4.47
CA LYS A 11 7.82 -9.41 5.85
C LYS A 11 7.01 -8.74 6.97
N GLY A 12 6.09 -9.52 7.53
CA GLY A 12 5.51 -9.28 8.85
C GLY A 12 4.10 -9.86 8.96
N LEU A 13 3.16 -9.26 8.24
CA LEU A 13 1.73 -9.56 8.37
C LEU A 13 1.21 -10.60 7.36
N TYR A 14 1.78 -10.70 6.15
CA TYR A 14 1.20 -11.52 5.07
C TYR A 14 1.46 -13.03 5.21
N SER A 15 2.62 -13.47 5.71
CA SER A 15 2.97 -14.90 5.66
C SER A 15 2.23 -15.75 6.69
N TYR A 16 1.88 -15.20 7.85
CA TYR A 16 1.21 -15.97 8.91
C TYR A 16 -0.32 -15.92 8.83
N TYR A 17 -0.89 -14.83 8.32
CA TYR A 17 -2.34 -14.63 8.38
C TYR A 17 -3.07 -14.82 7.04
N ILE A 18 -2.42 -14.59 5.88
CA ILE A 18 -3.15 -14.56 4.60
C ILE A 18 -3.26 -15.91 3.88
N TYR A 19 -2.30 -16.81 4.01
CA TYR A 19 -2.45 -18.16 3.48
C TYR A 19 -3.64 -18.92 4.11
N PRO A 20 -3.92 -18.79 5.42
CA PRO A 20 -5.17 -19.27 6.00
C PRO A 20 -6.42 -18.56 5.48
N LEU A 21 -6.34 -17.25 5.17
CA LEU A 21 -7.48 -16.43 4.73
C LEU A 21 -7.93 -16.69 3.29
N ILE A 22 -7.01 -17.06 2.38
CA ILE A 22 -7.32 -17.27 0.96
C ILE A 22 -8.42 -18.33 0.75
N PRO A 23 -8.36 -19.53 1.38
CA PRO A 23 -9.45 -20.50 1.33
C PRO A 23 -10.79 -19.91 1.79
N PHE A 24 -10.81 -19.11 2.86
CA PHE A 24 -12.03 -18.46 3.33
C PHE A 24 -12.53 -17.44 2.31
N LEU A 25 -11.66 -16.61 1.73
CA LEU A 25 -12.04 -15.61 0.73
C LEU A 25 -12.68 -16.24 -0.52
N ILE A 26 -12.12 -17.36 -0.99
CA ILE A 26 -12.69 -18.15 -2.09
C ILE A 26 -14.06 -18.71 -1.69
N LEU A 27 -14.18 -19.23 -0.46
CA LEU A 27 -15.44 -19.70 0.11
C LEU A 27 -16.49 -18.58 0.20
N PHE A 28 -16.08 -17.38 0.63
CA PHE A 28 -16.92 -16.19 0.69
C PHE A 28 -17.43 -15.78 -0.69
N LEU A 29 -16.55 -15.70 -1.69
CA LEU A 29 -16.92 -15.30 -3.04
C LEU A 29 -17.87 -16.33 -3.68
N LYS A 30 -17.57 -17.63 -3.53
CA LYS A 30 -18.41 -18.71 -4.07
C LYS A 30 -19.77 -18.77 -3.39
N THR A 31 -19.79 -18.67 -2.06
CA THR A 31 -21.04 -18.71 -1.28
C THR A 31 -21.85 -17.45 -1.50
N GLY A 32 -21.21 -16.28 -1.52
CA GLY A 32 -21.84 -14.98 -1.79
C GLY A 32 -22.44 -14.90 -3.18
N ALA A 33 -21.75 -15.38 -4.22
CA ALA A 33 -22.28 -15.42 -5.59
C ALA A 33 -23.53 -16.31 -5.69
N SER A 34 -23.47 -17.53 -5.13
CA SER A 34 -24.64 -18.43 -5.07
C SER A 34 -25.78 -17.83 -4.25
N TRP A 35 -25.45 -17.09 -3.20
CA TRP A 35 -26.40 -16.42 -2.32
C TRP A 35 -27.14 -15.27 -3.02
N ILE A 36 -26.42 -14.41 -3.74
CA ILE A 36 -27.00 -13.34 -4.57
C ILE A 36 -27.91 -13.95 -5.63
N GLN A 37 -27.47 -15.01 -6.30
CA GLN A 37 -28.23 -15.67 -7.35
C GLN A 37 -29.54 -16.29 -6.80
N ASN A 38 -29.50 -16.93 -5.63
CA ASN A 38 -30.69 -17.48 -4.97
C ASN A 38 -31.64 -16.39 -4.44
N HIS A 39 -31.12 -15.28 -3.93
CA HIS A 39 -31.94 -14.17 -3.46
C HIS A 39 -32.67 -13.47 -4.61
N ILE A 40 -32.01 -13.30 -5.76
CA ILE A 40 -32.63 -12.77 -6.98
C ILE A 40 -33.78 -13.67 -7.45
N TYR A 41 -33.65 -14.99 -7.29
CA TYR A 41 -34.66 -15.95 -7.73
C TYR A 41 -35.82 -16.19 -6.74
N ASN A 42 -35.60 -16.08 -5.42
CA ASN A 42 -36.57 -16.48 -4.38
C ASN A 42 -36.88 -15.35 -3.37
N SER A 43 -37.31 -14.19 -3.89
CA SER A 43 -37.48 -12.92 -3.15
C SER A 43 -38.54 -12.86 -2.04
N LYS A 44 -39.22 -13.97 -1.67
CA LYS A 44 -40.32 -13.99 -0.69
C LYS A 44 -40.04 -14.73 0.64
N ILE A 45 -38.89 -15.38 0.81
CA ILE A 45 -38.61 -16.21 2.01
C ILE A 45 -37.82 -15.40 3.06
N LYS A 46 -38.28 -15.41 4.32
CA LYS A 46 -37.57 -14.77 5.46
C LYS A 46 -36.12 -15.29 5.54
N PHE A 47 -35.16 -14.36 5.58
CA PHE A 47 -33.70 -14.59 5.53
C PHE A 47 -33.20 -15.81 6.33
N LEU A 48 -33.65 -16.01 7.57
CA LEU A 48 -33.19 -17.13 8.42
C LEU A 48 -33.73 -18.52 8.02
N TYR A 49 -34.79 -18.57 7.21
CA TYR A 49 -35.41 -19.81 6.73
C TYR A 49 -34.91 -20.27 5.36
N THR A 50 -34.19 -19.40 4.64
CA THR A 50 -33.65 -19.69 3.30
C THR A 50 -32.41 -20.59 3.33
N PHE A 51 -31.76 -20.74 4.49
CA PHE A 51 -30.48 -21.43 4.61
C PHE A 51 -30.61 -22.85 5.16
N SER A 52 -29.94 -23.79 4.50
CA SER A 52 -29.78 -25.16 5.02
C SER A 52 -28.92 -25.18 6.28
N LYS A 53 -29.00 -26.26 7.08
CA LYS A 53 -28.23 -26.42 8.33
C LYS A 53 -26.71 -26.21 8.10
N ASN A 54 -26.18 -26.69 6.98
CA ASN A 54 -24.76 -26.55 6.63
C ASN A 54 -24.38 -25.12 6.25
N GLN A 55 -25.27 -24.38 5.58
CA GLN A 55 -25.04 -22.97 5.24
C GLN A 55 -25.09 -22.09 6.49
N LYS A 56 -25.99 -22.39 7.45
CA LYS A 56 -26.04 -21.71 8.75
C LYS A 56 -24.75 -21.92 9.55
N LEU A 57 -24.22 -23.16 9.56
CA LEU A 57 -22.94 -23.46 10.19
C LEU A 57 -21.78 -22.69 9.53
N LEU A 58 -21.73 -22.67 8.20
CA LEU A 58 -20.72 -21.92 7.45
C LEU A 58 -20.78 -20.42 7.78
N LEU A 59 -21.98 -19.84 7.83
CA LEU A 59 -22.18 -18.43 8.18
C LEU A 59 -21.71 -18.13 9.61
N ALA A 60 -22.00 -19.03 10.55
CA ALA A 60 -21.54 -18.91 11.93
C ALA A 60 -20.01 -18.96 12.03
N LEU A 61 -19.36 -19.88 11.31
CA LEU A 61 -17.89 -19.99 11.23
C LEU A 61 -17.26 -18.74 10.63
N ILE A 62 -17.86 -18.19 9.59
CA ILE A 62 -17.48 -16.93 8.95
C ILE A 62 -17.53 -15.77 9.95
N ILE A 63 -18.63 -15.62 10.68
CA ILE A 63 -18.81 -14.53 11.65
C ILE A 63 -17.81 -14.68 12.81
N THR A 64 -17.66 -15.89 13.36
CA THR A 64 -16.70 -16.13 14.46
C THR A 64 -15.27 -15.91 14.01
N PHE A 65 -14.91 -16.30 12.79
CA PHE A 65 -13.61 -16.02 12.21
C PHE A 65 -13.38 -14.50 12.07
N SER A 66 -14.33 -13.76 11.50
CA SER A 66 -14.23 -12.30 11.36
C SER A 66 -14.10 -11.59 12.71
N VAL A 67 -14.88 -11.99 13.72
CA VAL A 67 -14.81 -11.43 15.08
C VAL A 67 -13.47 -11.77 15.75
N SER A 68 -12.97 -13.00 15.55
CA SER A 68 -11.66 -13.42 16.06
C SER A 68 -10.53 -12.60 15.44
N ILE A 69 -10.56 -12.37 14.12
CA ILE A 69 -9.60 -11.50 13.44
C ILE A 69 -9.73 -10.07 13.97
N PHE A 70 -10.94 -9.49 14.03
CA PHE A 70 -11.13 -8.13 14.54
C PHE A 70 -10.55 -7.96 15.95
N ARG A 71 -10.86 -8.89 16.87
CA ARG A 71 -10.36 -8.86 18.25
C ARG A 71 -8.85 -9.08 18.35
N ASN A 72 -8.28 -9.99 17.56
CA ASN A 72 -6.86 -10.40 17.69
C ASN A 72 -5.91 -9.64 16.76
N SER A 73 -6.43 -8.93 15.77
CA SER A 73 -5.62 -8.21 14.78
C SER A 73 -4.74 -7.13 15.40
N LYS A 74 -5.09 -6.62 16.59
CA LYS A 74 -4.41 -5.51 17.26
C LYS A 74 -4.24 -4.31 16.32
N GLU A 75 -5.08 -4.16 15.29
CA GLU A 75 -5.00 -3.04 14.36
C GLU A 75 -5.22 -1.69 15.07
N THR A 76 -5.99 -1.69 16.16
CA THR A 76 -6.15 -0.53 17.05
C THR A 76 -4.91 -0.21 17.89
N GLU A 77 -3.98 -1.16 18.05
CA GLU A 77 -2.67 -0.95 18.70
C GLU A 77 -1.59 -0.60 17.66
N TYR A 78 -1.92 -0.58 16.36
CA TYR A 78 -0.97 -0.15 15.35
C TYR A 78 -0.66 1.33 15.57
N PRO A 79 0.61 1.73 15.70
CA PRO A 79 0.98 3.10 16.09
C PRO A 79 0.62 4.17 15.04
N ILE A 80 0.00 3.77 13.93
CA ILE A 80 -0.38 4.64 12.81
C ILE A 80 -1.89 4.70 12.77
N VAL A 81 -2.45 5.80 13.29
CA VAL A 81 -3.90 6.07 13.20
C VAL A 81 -4.26 6.31 11.73
N PHE A 82 -5.15 5.48 11.18
CA PHE A 82 -5.66 5.61 9.82
C PHE A 82 -6.74 6.71 9.74
N GLU A 83 -6.30 7.96 9.78
CA GLU A 83 -7.16 9.13 9.57
C GLU A 83 -7.05 9.65 8.14
N PRO A 84 -8.17 10.10 7.53
CA PRO A 84 -8.12 10.78 6.25
C PRO A 84 -7.37 12.12 6.37
N LYS A 85 -6.33 12.31 5.56
CA LYS A 85 -5.50 13.52 5.54
C LYS A 85 -5.62 14.24 4.19
N PRO A 86 -6.73 14.97 3.94
CA PRO A 86 -7.02 15.54 2.64
C PRO A 86 -5.95 16.53 2.16
N ASP A 87 -5.41 17.35 3.05
CA ASP A 87 -4.35 18.32 2.72
C ASP A 87 -3.08 17.63 2.21
N GLN A 88 -2.68 16.52 2.85
CA GLN A 88 -1.52 15.73 2.42
C GLN A 88 -1.75 15.07 1.06
N VAL A 89 -2.99 14.65 0.78
CA VAL A 89 -3.35 14.06 -0.52
C VAL A 89 -3.20 15.10 -1.64
N GLU A 90 -3.68 16.33 -1.43
CA GLU A 90 -3.55 17.40 -2.44
C GLU A 90 -2.10 17.86 -2.64
N GLU A 91 -1.33 17.92 -1.54
CA GLU A 91 0.11 18.20 -1.57
C GLU A 91 0.85 17.13 -2.39
N LEU A 92 0.59 15.85 -2.14
CA LEU A 92 1.18 14.73 -2.87
C LEU A 92 0.79 14.76 -4.36
N LYS A 93 -0.49 14.97 -4.67
CA LYS A 93 -0.97 15.09 -6.06
C LYS A 93 -0.22 16.19 -6.83
N THR A 94 0.00 17.33 -6.18
CA THR A 94 0.67 18.49 -6.80
C THR A 94 2.13 18.17 -7.13
N ILE A 95 2.83 17.47 -6.24
CA ILE A 95 4.20 17.01 -6.48
C ILE A 95 4.26 15.98 -7.59
N LEU A 96 3.38 14.98 -7.56
CA LEU A 96 3.41 13.86 -8.52
C LEU A 96 3.20 14.31 -9.97
N LYS A 97 2.45 15.41 -10.20
CA LYS A 97 2.24 16.00 -11.53
C LYS A 97 3.52 16.49 -12.20
N GLN A 98 4.59 16.77 -11.44
CA GLN A 98 5.85 17.27 -11.98
C GLN A 98 6.76 16.16 -12.50
N ILE A 99 6.47 14.90 -12.19
CA ILE A 99 7.27 13.76 -12.65
C ILE A 99 6.85 13.44 -14.09
N PRO A 100 7.75 13.54 -15.07
CA PRO A 100 7.47 13.15 -16.44
C PRO A 100 7.11 11.67 -16.54
N SER A 101 6.24 11.30 -17.49
CA SER A 101 5.92 9.89 -17.72
C SER A 101 7.14 9.12 -18.23
N ASN A 102 7.24 7.84 -17.88
CA ASN A 102 8.32 6.90 -18.23
C ASN A 102 9.67 7.12 -17.51
N ASP A 103 9.85 8.23 -16.80
CA ASP A 103 11.04 8.41 -15.98
C ASP A 103 11.01 7.50 -14.74
N SER A 104 12.19 7.03 -14.34
CA SER A 104 12.34 6.15 -13.18
C SER A 104 12.25 6.93 -11.86
N VAL A 105 11.47 6.39 -10.91
CA VAL A 105 11.19 7.07 -9.64
C VAL A 105 11.60 6.20 -8.46
N SER A 106 12.43 6.75 -7.57
CA SER A 106 12.69 6.23 -6.25
C SER A 106 11.61 6.73 -5.28
N ALA A 107 10.87 5.82 -4.64
CA ALA A 107 9.80 6.18 -3.72
C ALA A 107 9.74 5.28 -2.49
N GLY A 108 9.29 5.83 -1.36
CA GLY A 108 8.92 5.04 -0.19
C GLY A 108 7.76 4.10 -0.50
N PHE A 109 7.67 2.99 0.23
CA PHE A 109 6.63 1.98 0.00
C PHE A 109 5.21 2.56 0.09
N HIS A 110 4.98 3.46 1.05
CA HIS A 110 3.69 4.11 1.30
C HIS A 110 3.30 5.12 0.20
N ILE A 111 4.26 5.72 -0.53
CA ILE A 111 4.00 6.64 -1.65
C ILE A 111 3.88 5.89 -2.98
N SER A 112 4.59 4.78 -3.14
CA SER A 112 4.70 4.04 -4.40
C SER A 112 3.36 3.72 -5.11
N PRO A 113 2.24 3.42 -4.42
CA PRO A 113 0.97 3.13 -5.09
C PRO A 113 0.32 4.34 -5.77
N PHE A 114 0.71 5.56 -5.37
CA PHE A 114 0.13 6.80 -5.90
C PHE A 114 0.87 7.31 -7.14
N ILE A 115 2.05 6.77 -7.44
CA ILE A 115 2.82 7.14 -8.63
C ILE A 115 2.13 6.55 -9.86
N SER A 116 2.13 7.32 -10.95
CA SER A 116 1.57 6.90 -12.24
C SER A 116 2.14 5.55 -12.68
N LEU A 117 1.27 4.66 -13.17
CA LEU A 117 1.64 3.35 -13.71
C LEU A 117 2.57 3.43 -14.93
N LYS A 118 2.68 4.61 -15.56
CA LYS A 118 3.63 4.86 -16.65
C LYS A 118 5.07 5.02 -16.16
N ASN A 119 5.29 5.17 -14.86
CA ASN A 119 6.60 5.37 -14.28
C ASN A 119 7.11 4.07 -13.64
N PRO A 120 8.31 3.58 -13.99
CA PRO A 120 8.91 2.49 -13.24
C PRO A 120 9.33 2.97 -11.85
N VAL A 121 8.73 2.36 -10.81
CA VAL A 121 8.96 2.72 -9.41
C VAL A 121 9.92 1.74 -8.74
N TYR A 122 10.89 2.30 -8.02
CA TYR A 122 11.91 1.57 -7.29
C TYR A 122 11.85 1.96 -5.80
N PRO A 123 11.80 0.99 -4.87
CA PRO A 123 11.69 1.32 -3.46
C PRO A 123 13.00 1.91 -2.93
N ILE A 124 12.87 2.96 -2.13
CA ILE A 124 13.98 3.56 -1.38
C ILE A 124 14.47 2.56 -0.31
N ARG A 125 15.79 2.41 -0.22
CA ARG A 125 16.48 1.62 0.82
C ARG A 125 17.79 2.31 1.15
N GLU A 126 18.30 2.10 2.37
CA GLU A 126 19.54 2.71 2.87
C GLU A 126 20.69 2.62 1.87
N ASN A 127 20.88 1.46 1.22
CA ASN A 127 22.04 1.19 0.34
C ASN A 127 21.71 1.10 -1.16
N ARG A 128 20.53 1.53 -1.61
CA ARG A 128 20.17 1.49 -3.05
C ARG A 128 20.48 2.80 -3.75
N GLU A 129 20.99 2.74 -4.97
CA GLU A 129 21.15 3.93 -5.81
C GLU A 129 19.82 4.65 -6.07
N TRP A 130 19.90 5.98 -6.13
CA TRP A 130 18.77 6.81 -6.53
C TRP A 130 18.47 6.62 -8.01
N LYS A 131 17.19 6.69 -8.34
CA LYS A 131 16.71 6.83 -9.71
C LYS A 131 16.60 8.31 -10.07
N GLU A 132 16.19 8.58 -11.29
CA GLU A 132 16.17 9.95 -11.81
C GLU A 132 15.37 10.90 -10.93
N TRP A 133 14.17 10.48 -10.56
CA TRP A 133 13.31 11.21 -9.63
C TRP A 133 13.25 10.52 -8.29
N ILE A 134 13.20 11.30 -7.21
CA ILE A 134 13.11 10.79 -5.85
C ILE A 134 11.95 11.51 -5.18
N ILE A 135 10.99 10.76 -4.67
CA ILE A 135 9.89 11.29 -3.85
C ILE A 135 9.96 10.71 -2.44
N ILE A 136 9.88 11.61 -1.46
CA ILE A 136 9.95 11.25 -0.05
C ILE A 136 8.81 11.87 0.74
N ASP A 137 8.37 11.12 1.75
CA ASP A 137 7.66 11.68 2.89
C ASP A 137 8.72 12.07 3.93
N ARG A 138 8.64 13.30 4.41
CA ARG A 138 9.61 13.91 5.32
C ARG A 138 9.27 13.65 6.79
N ILE A 139 8.11 13.09 7.07
CA ILE A 139 7.55 12.94 8.43
C ILE A 139 7.23 11.48 8.72
N TYR A 140 6.77 10.72 7.73
CA TYR A 140 6.37 9.33 7.93
C TYR A 140 7.57 8.42 8.20
N ASN A 141 7.70 7.89 9.42
CA ASN A 141 8.65 6.84 9.74
C ASN A 141 8.02 5.46 9.48
N SER A 142 8.56 4.71 8.53
CA SER A 142 8.13 3.34 8.28
C SER A 142 8.78 2.39 9.29
N PRO A 143 8.08 1.35 9.79
CA PRO A 143 8.71 0.29 10.58
C PRO A 143 9.81 -0.48 9.81
N TYR A 144 9.86 -0.33 8.49
CA TYR A 144 10.83 -1.01 7.62
C TYR A 144 11.96 -0.09 7.15
N LEU A 145 11.83 1.22 7.36
CA LEU A 145 12.77 2.21 6.84
C LEU A 145 12.65 3.50 7.66
N SER A 146 13.71 3.83 8.41
CA SER A 146 13.80 5.08 9.16
C SER A 146 13.89 6.25 8.18
N SER A 147 12.95 7.18 8.25
CA SER A 147 12.95 8.37 7.39
C SER A 147 14.03 9.35 7.80
N GLU A 148 14.43 9.37 9.07
CA GLU A 148 15.60 10.13 9.54
C GLU A 148 16.86 9.72 8.77
N LYS A 149 17.17 8.41 8.70
CA LYS A 149 18.32 7.93 7.94
C LYS A 149 18.24 8.21 6.44
N ILE A 150 17.04 8.13 5.85
CA ILE A 150 16.84 8.50 4.44
C ILE A 150 17.13 9.99 4.25
N LEU A 151 16.60 10.83 5.13
CA LEU A 151 16.78 12.28 5.08
C LEU A 151 18.24 12.66 5.25
N GLU A 152 18.95 12.07 6.23
CA GLU A 152 20.40 12.25 6.41
C GLU A 152 21.17 11.90 5.13
N ARG A 153 20.86 10.76 4.51
CA ARG A 153 21.47 10.36 3.25
C ARG A 153 21.16 11.35 2.12
N ILE A 154 19.91 11.81 2.03
CA ILE A 154 19.50 12.81 1.04
C ILE A 154 20.25 14.11 1.25
N ASP A 155 20.36 14.59 2.49
CA ASP A 155 21.07 15.82 2.81
C ASP A 155 22.56 15.72 2.45
N SER A 156 23.19 14.58 2.76
CA SER A 156 24.56 14.28 2.31
C SER A 156 24.69 14.27 0.78
N ASP A 157 23.79 13.58 0.07
CA ASP A 157 23.80 13.50 -1.39
C ASP A 157 23.47 14.87 -2.06
N VAL A 158 22.73 15.75 -1.38
CA VAL A 158 22.49 17.13 -1.83
C VAL A 158 23.72 18.01 -1.60
N GLN A 159 24.42 17.87 -0.47
CA GLN A 159 25.65 18.62 -0.19
C GLN A 159 26.74 18.35 -1.24
N ILE A 160 26.89 17.09 -1.66
CA ILE A 160 27.84 16.71 -2.72
C ILE A 160 27.30 16.95 -4.14
N ARG A 161 26.16 17.65 -4.28
CA ARG A 161 25.49 17.97 -5.57
C ARG A 161 25.15 16.76 -6.42
N LYS A 162 24.96 15.58 -5.82
CA LYS A 162 24.44 14.40 -6.53
C LYS A 162 22.93 14.50 -6.72
N LEU A 163 22.23 15.02 -5.71
CA LEU A 163 20.79 15.32 -5.76
C LEU A 163 20.54 16.82 -5.77
N ARG A 164 19.42 17.23 -6.37
CA ARG A 164 18.88 18.58 -6.26
C ARG A 164 17.41 18.57 -5.87
N TRP A 165 17.02 19.52 -5.04
CA TRP A 165 15.63 19.74 -4.69
C TRP A 165 14.89 20.39 -5.85
N ILE A 166 13.77 19.80 -6.25
CA ILE A 166 12.84 20.36 -7.24
C ILE A 166 11.71 21.07 -6.52
N GLN A 167 11.14 20.41 -5.51
CA GLN A 167 10.12 21.01 -4.65
C GLN A 167 10.22 20.48 -3.23
N LYS A 168 10.01 21.37 -2.26
CA LYS A 168 9.82 21.04 -0.85
C LYS A 168 8.47 21.53 -0.41
N THR A 169 7.73 20.66 0.24
CA THR A 169 6.44 20.98 0.85
C THR A 169 6.49 20.64 2.35
N LYS A 170 5.40 20.81 3.08
CA LYS A 170 5.37 20.57 4.53
C LYS A 170 5.67 19.10 4.84
N HIS A 171 5.04 18.18 4.11
CA HIS A 171 5.13 16.75 4.34
C HIS A 171 5.98 16.04 3.30
N PHE A 172 6.00 16.51 2.05
CA PHE A 172 6.66 15.77 0.97
C PHE A 172 7.84 16.53 0.36
N GLY A 173 8.72 15.77 -0.28
CA GLY A 173 9.89 16.26 -0.98
C GLY A 173 10.04 15.62 -2.35
N LEU A 174 10.32 16.44 -3.37
CA LEU A 174 10.69 16.00 -4.71
C LEU A 174 12.11 16.40 -5.02
N LEU A 175 12.92 15.41 -5.38
CA LEU A 175 14.30 15.60 -5.80
C LEU A 175 14.53 14.99 -7.18
N ARG A 176 15.60 15.45 -7.81
CA ARG A 176 16.11 14.88 -9.05
C ARG A 176 17.60 14.58 -8.92
N LEU A 177 18.03 13.47 -9.50
CA LEU A 177 19.43 13.16 -9.69
C LEU A 177 20.06 14.15 -10.68
N ASN A 178 21.22 14.71 -10.35
CA ASN A 178 21.93 15.57 -11.29
C ASN A 178 22.52 14.73 -12.43
N SER A 179 22.35 15.20 -13.66
CA SER A 179 22.69 14.49 -14.89
C SER A 179 24.19 14.26 -15.12
N GLY A 180 25.06 14.77 -14.24
CA GLY A 180 26.52 14.52 -14.24
C GLY A 180 26.93 13.22 -13.52
N THR A 181 26.07 12.66 -12.67
CA THR A 181 26.30 11.38 -11.98
C THR A 181 25.58 10.26 -12.71
N LYS A 182 26.01 9.94 -13.94
CA LYS A 182 25.67 8.65 -14.55
C LYS A 182 26.41 7.57 -13.79
N THR A 183 25.67 6.74 -13.06
CA THR A 183 26.22 5.53 -12.46
C THR A 183 26.69 4.61 -13.58
N SER A 184 27.97 4.22 -13.51
CA SER A 184 28.55 3.16 -14.34
C SER A 184 27.67 1.93 -14.23
N LYS A 185 27.43 1.28 -15.38
CA LYS A 185 26.83 -0.06 -15.44
C LYS A 185 27.64 -1.08 -14.65
#